data_AF-A0A8T4QMM0-F1
#
_entry.id   AF-A0A8T4QMM0-F1
#
_cell.length_a   1.000
_cell.length_b   1.000
_cell.length_c   1.000
_cell.angle_alpha   90.00
_cell.angle_beta   90.00
_cell.angle_gamma   90.00
#
_symmetry.space_group_name_H-M   'P 1'
#
loop_
_entity.id
_entity.type
_entity.pdbx_description
1 polymer ?
#
loop_
_entity_poly.entity_id
_entity_poly.type
_entity_poly.pdbx_seq_one_letter_code
_entity_poly.pdbx_strand_id
1 'polypeptide(L)'
;MNNKARVIWWTLFILIIAFGIFFSSTAFVKQIPKSVKGTWQTGFLKHNVLQAERQLLADEAVARNIGTALVLELAGNGGFRKGETSRCGKIQGVNAWNRNAELCLPEIEETFSASALKKLQEKIPNRKYTAVGTDAKFFYALGAKEDINSNYGEYIFNTSISADMGYSFSEYKVLFTDAFDLLAQCNEEKNLQSCLEKNRRAYWRFTDCEKEEFKIQERRVVFCVRSPSSSTVYDYQGKEIPVKYSLTLDFTPEKPFPIEELVVEKEGMELSVRFPQDPSAEGYKIYYTDWAGAPVAVQRTHNPAEVFETKTTGFVEVRLLHNPLLENCVKEKMAGEVYLCEGEIYYLIKDSQIISDETYYVGVTSIKEEKESGLTTFILAK
;
A
#
# COMPACT_ATOMS: atom_id res chain seq x y z
N MET A 1 64.11 -96.86 -1.68
CA MET A 1 63.08 -95.80 -1.70
C MET A 1 63.34 -94.88 -2.89
N ASN A 2 62.32 -94.62 -3.72
CA ASN A 2 62.47 -93.90 -4.99
C ASN A 2 62.74 -92.41 -4.74
N ASN A 3 63.95 -91.93 -5.02
CA ASN A 3 64.40 -90.56 -4.70
C ASN A 3 63.48 -89.47 -5.29
N LYS A 4 62.81 -89.75 -6.42
CA LYS A 4 61.85 -88.83 -7.04
C LYS A 4 60.60 -88.60 -6.17
N ALA A 5 60.08 -89.65 -5.52
CA ALA A 5 58.92 -89.54 -4.64
C ALA A 5 59.22 -88.74 -3.37
N ARG A 6 60.46 -88.82 -2.87
CA ARG A 6 60.91 -88.07 -1.68
C ARG A 6 60.98 -86.57 -1.96
N VAL A 7 61.48 -86.17 -3.14
CA VAL A 7 61.53 -84.75 -3.54
C VAL A 7 60.13 -84.17 -3.69
N ILE A 8 59.23 -84.87 -4.40
CA ILE A 8 57.84 -84.42 -4.58
C ILE A 8 57.13 -84.24 -3.23
N TRP A 9 57.33 -85.16 -2.29
CA TRP A 9 56.71 -85.08 -0.96
C TRP A 9 57.20 -83.86 -0.16
N TRP A 10 58.50 -83.55 -0.19
CA TRP A 10 59.05 -82.35 0.46
C TRP A 10 58.60 -81.05 -0.21
N THR A 11 58.49 -81.02 -1.55
CA THR A 11 57.97 -79.84 -2.26
C THR A 11 56.51 -79.58 -1.90
N LEU A 12 55.68 -80.62 -1.83
CA LEU A 12 54.28 -80.52 -1.41
C LEU A 12 54.15 -80.05 0.04
N PHE A 13 55.01 -80.55 0.93
CA PHE A 13 55.02 -80.15 2.34
C PHE A 13 55.38 -78.67 2.51
N ILE A 14 56.39 -78.18 1.79
CA ILE A 14 56.77 -76.75 1.78
C ILE A 14 55.63 -75.88 1.23
N LEU A 15 54.96 -76.34 0.16
CA LEU A 15 53.82 -75.63 -0.42
C LEU A 15 52.65 -75.52 0.55
N ILE A 16 52.32 -76.60 1.27
CA ILE A 16 51.24 -76.60 2.27
C ILE A 16 51.59 -75.65 3.42
N ILE A 17 52.83 -75.65 3.90
CA ILE A 17 53.29 -74.72 4.95
C ILE A 17 53.24 -73.27 4.44
N ALA A 18 53.69 -73.00 3.22
CA ALA A 18 53.64 -71.67 2.62
C ALA A 18 52.20 -71.17 2.46
N PHE A 19 51.29 -72.03 2.01
CA PHE A 19 49.85 -71.72 1.97
C PHE A 19 49.28 -71.50 3.37
N GLY A 20 49.66 -72.31 4.37
CA GLY A 20 49.23 -72.14 5.75
C GLY A 20 49.67 -70.79 6.34
N ILE A 21 50.92 -70.39 6.09
CA ILE A 21 51.46 -69.08 6.52
C ILE A 21 50.76 -67.94 5.76
N PHE A 22 50.52 -68.08 4.45
CA PHE A 22 49.82 -67.09 3.65
C PHE A 22 48.36 -66.91 4.10
N PHE A 23 47.64 -68.00 4.36
CA PHE A 23 46.27 -67.93 4.88
C PHE A 23 46.21 -67.42 6.32
N SER A 24 47.16 -67.78 7.19
CA SER A 24 47.25 -67.26 8.55
C SER A 24 47.53 -65.74 8.57
N SER A 25 48.47 -65.28 7.77
CA SER A 25 48.81 -63.85 7.67
C SER A 25 47.68 -63.03 7.04
N THR A 26 47.00 -63.53 6.00
CA THR A 26 45.86 -62.82 5.40
C THR A 26 44.58 -62.88 6.25
N ALA A 27 44.38 -63.93 7.04
CA ALA A 27 43.29 -63.98 8.03
C ALA A 27 43.49 -62.95 9.16
N PHE A 28 44.75 -62.72 9.59
CA PHE A 28 45.08 -61.67 10.56
C PHE A 28 44.90 -60.26 9.98
N VAL A 29 45.18 -60.05 8.68
CA VAL A 29 44.98 -58.76 7.99
C VAL A 29 43.49 -58.46 7.72
N LYS A 30 42.61 -59.49 7.71
CA LYS A 30 41.16 -59.32 7.50
C LYS A 30 40.41 -58.70 8.68
N GLN A 31 41.06 -58.44 9.81
CA GLN A 31 40.50 -57.70 10.94
C GLN A 31 41.12 -56.30 11.10
N ILE A 32 41.23 -55.52 10.01
CA ILE A 32 41.11 -54.07 10.22
C ILE A 32 39.67 -53.86 10.68
N PRO A 33 39.41 -53.48 11.95
CA PRO A 33 38.05 -53.41 12.43
C PRO A 33 37.27 -52.38 11.59
N LYS A 34 36.02 -52.70 11.24
CA LYS A 34 35.12 -51.77 10.51
C LYS A 34 35.07 -50.38 11.16
N SER A 35 35.43 -50.25 12.44
CA SER A 35 35.58 -48.98 13.15
C SER A 35 36.59 -48.02 12.53
N VAL A 36 37.63 -48.50 11.83
CA VAL A 36 38.64 -47.64 11.15
C VAL A 36 38.19 -47.24 9.75
N LYS A 37 37.40 -48.08 9.07
CA LYS A 37 36.74 -47.75 7.79
C LYS A 37 35.39 -47.08 8.05
N GLY A 38 35.43 -45.81 8.42
CA GLY A 38 34.22 -45.02 8.67
C GLY A 38 34.41 -43.84 9.62
N THR A 39 35.50 -43.80 10.40
CA THR A 39 35.75 -42.72 11.37
C THR A 39 35.91 -41.37 10.69
N TRP A 40 36.62 -41.33 9.56
CA TRP A 40 36.76 -40.10 8.79
C TRP A 40 35.42 -39.63 8.23
N GLN A 41 34.65 -40.51 7.58
CA GLN A 41 33.35 -40.15 7.00
C GLN A 41 32.36 -39.68 8.06
N THR A 42 32.22 -40.43 9.15
CA THR A 42 31.30 -40.08 10.24
C THR A 42 31.75 -38.82 10.98
N GLY A 43 33.06 -38.66 11.18
CA GLY A 43 33.66 -37.47 11.76
C GLY A 43 33.42 -36.23 10.90
N PHE A 44 33.69 -36.32 9.60
CA PHE A 44 33.45 -35.26 8.63
C PHE A 44 31.97 -34.87 8.56
N LEU A 45 31.06 -35.85 8.49
CA LEU A 45 29.61 -35.58 8.51
C LEU A 45 29.18 -34.90 9.81
N LYS A 46 29.65 -35.40 10.96
CA LYS A 46 29.21 -34.91 12.28
C LYS A 46 29.79 -33.55 12.64
N HIS A 47 31.07 -33.34 12.37
CA HIS A 47 31.82 -32.17 12.84
C HIS A 47 31.92 -31.06 11.79
N ASN A 48 31.69 -31.37 10.50
CA ASN A 48 31.73 -30.36 9.45
C ASN A 48 30.34 -30.12 8.87
N VAL A 49 29.75 -31.13 8.20
CA VAL A 49 28.49 -30.97 7.45
C VAL A 49 27.33 -30.62 8.38
N LEU A 50 27.08 -31.42 9.43
CA LEU A 50 26.00 -31.15 10.38
C LEU A 50 26.20 -29.85 11.16
N GLN A 51 27.43 -29.40 11.35
CA GLN A 51 27.70 -28.11 11.97
C GLN A 51 27.36 -26.96 11.03
N ALA A 52 27.70 -27.06 9.74
CA ALA A 52 27.31 -26.10 8.72
C ALA A 52 25.78 -26.00 8.61
N GLU A 53 25.09 -27.14 8.50
CA GLU A 53 23.62 -27.20 8.43
C GLU A 53 22.96 -26.56 9.65
N ARG A 54 23.51 -26.79 10.86
CA ARG A 54 23.01 -26.14 12.07
C ARG A 54 23.17 -24.62 12.04
N GLN A 55 24.29 -24.12 11.50
CA GLN A 55 24.50 -22.69 11.34
C GLN A 55 23.54 -22.11 10.31
N LEU A 56 23.37 -22.76 9.15
CA LEU A 56 22.44 -22.33 8.11
C LEU A 56 21.00 -22.29 8.61
N LEU A 57 20.54 -23.34 9.30
CA LEU A 57 19.20 -23.38 9.90
C LEU A 57 18.99 -22.28 10.94
N ALA A 58 20.03 -21.95 11.73
CA ALA A 58 19.95 -20.84 12.69
C ALA A 58 19.84 -19.49 11.97
N ASP A 59 20.63 -19.28 10.92
CA ASP A 59 20.62 -18.06 10.12
C ASP A 59 19.28 -17.89 9.36
N GLU A 60 18.73 -18.98 8.81
CA GLU A 60 17.41 -19.01 8.19
C GLU A 60 16.27 -18.70 9.19
N ALA A 61 16.36 -19.23 10.41
CA ALA A 61 15.38 -18.92 11.46
C ALA A 61 15.42 -17.43 11.84
N VAL A 62 16.61 -16.84 11.93
CA VAL A 62 16.77 -15.40 12.15
C VAL A 62 16.19 -14.61 10.98
N ALA A 63 16.49 -15.00 9.75
CA ALA A 63 15.97 -14.34 8.55
C ALA A 63 14.43 -14.41 8.47
N ARG A 64 13.83 -15.58 8.71
CA ARG A 64 12.38 -15.74 8.77
C ARG A 64 11.74 -14.78 9.78
N ASN A 65 12.32 -14.69 10.98
CA ASN A 65 11.82 -13.77 12.01
C ASN A 65 11.94 -12.29 11.61
N ILE A 66 13.05 -11.92 10.95
CA ILE A 66 13.23 -10.57 10.39
C ILE A 66 12.19 -10.30 9.31
N GLY A 67 12.02 -11.23 8.38
CA GLY A 67 11.06 -11.16 7.28
C GLY A 67 9.64 -10.97 7.78
N THR A 68 9.17 -11.85 8.66
CA THR A 68 7.84 -11.73 9.29
C THR A 68 7.65 -10.39 9.98
N ALA A 69 8.62 -9.95 10.78
CA ALA A 69 8.51 -8.68 11.50
C ALA A 69 8.39 -7.49 10.54
N LEU A 70 9.14 -7.51 9.43
CA LEU A 70 9.08 -6.47 8.40
C LEU A 70 7.77 -6.51 7.61
N VAL A 71 7.24 -7.69 7.29
CA VAL A 71 5.91 -7.82 6.67
C VAL A 71 4.86 -7.12 7.52
N LEU A 72 4.83 -7.41 8.82
CA LEU A 72 3.86 -6.81 9.75
C LEU A 72 4.10 -5.30 9.93
N GLU A 73 5.35 -4.86 10.02
CA GLU A 73 5.69 -3.44 10.14
C GLU A 73 5.26 -2.64 8.91
N LEU A 74 5.62 -3.11 7.71
CA LEU A 74 5.27 -2.45 6.45
C LEU A 74 3.77 -2.48 6.24
N ALA A 75 3.09 -3.61 6.45
CA ALA A 75 1.63 -3.68 6.31
C ALA A 75 0.94 -2.68 7.25
N GLY A 76 1.29 -2.69 8.53
CA GLY A 76 0.71 -1.80 9.54
C GLY A 76 1.00 -0.32 9.35
N ASN A 77 1.88 0.06 8.41
CA ASN A 77 2.26 1.44 8.15
C ASN A 77 2.10 1.83 6.66
N GLY A 78 1.21 1.15 5.94
CA GLY A 78 0.85 1.49 4.56
C GLY A 78 1.98 1.22 3.56
N GLY A 79 2.92 0.34 3.89
CA GLY A 79 4.09 -0.03 3.10
C GLY A 79 5.34 0.82 3.34
N PHE A 80 5.29 1.79 4.24
CA PHE A 80 6.43 2.64 4.62
C PHE A 80 7.14 2.11 5.87
N ARG A 81 8.42 2.48 6.08
CA ARG A 81 9.15 2.09 7.31
C ARG A 81 8.54 2.72 8.54
N LYS A 82 8.67 2.07 9.69
CA LYS A 82 8.24 2.69 10.96
C LYS A 82 8.94 4.04 11.17
N GLY A 83 8.14 5.09 11.40
CA GLY A 83 8.62 6.46 11.58
C GLY A 83 8.75 7.26 10.29
N GLU A 84 8.67 6.61 9.13
CA GLU A 84 8.59 7.28 7.84
C GLU A 84 7.19 7.85 7.60
N THR A 85 7.16 8.96 6.86
CA THR A 85 5.94 9.65 6.45
C THR A 85 5.90 9.64 4.93
N SER A 86 4.76 9.24 4.35
CA SER A 86 4.56 9.29 2.90
C SER A 86 4.79 10.71 2.37
N ARG A 87 5.07 10.84 1.07
CA ARG A 87 5.13 12.16 0.39
C ARG A 87 3.82 12.95 0.53
N CYS A 88 2.69 12.25 0.69
CA CYS A 88 1.37 12.83 0.90
C CYS A 88 1.10 13.17 2.37
N GLY A 89 2.02 12.84 3.29
CA GLY A 89 1.89 13.06 4.71
C GLY A 89 1.21 11.90 5.46
N LYS A 90 0.74 12.21 6.67
CA LYS A 90 -0.10 11.35 7.49
C LYS A 90 -1.41 12.02 7.75
N ILE A 91 -2.49 11.26 7.69
CA ILE A 91 -3.83 11.70 8.01
C ILE A 91 -4.29 10.82 9.17
N GLN A 92 -4.72 11.44 10.27
CA GLN A 92 -5.11 10.73 11.49
C GLN A 92 -4.02 9.75 11.99
N GLY A 93 -2.75 10.09 11.79
CA GLY A 93 -1.60 9.28 12.21
C GLY A 93 -1.24 8.12 11.27
N VAL A 94 -1.99 7.89 10.20
CA VAL A 94 -1.78 6.82 9.22
C VAL A 94 -1.24 7.39 7.91
N ASN A 95 -0.33 6.66 7.25
CA ASN A 95 0.24 7.11 5.97
C ASN A 95 -0.81 7.19 4.87
N ALA A 96 -0.79 8.30 4.15
CA ALA A 96 -1.65 8.53 3.00
C ALA A 96 -1.04 7.93 1.73
N TRP A 97 -1.86 7.25 0.91
CA TRP A 97 -1.43 6.78 -0.41
C TRP A 97 -1.66 7.80 -1.52
N ASN A 98 -2.49 8.81 -1.27
CA ASN A 98 -2.74 9.89 -2.20
C ASN A 98 -3.10 11.20 -1.48
N ARG A 99 -3.01 12.32 -2.19
CA ARG A 99 -3.47 13.64 -1.77
C ARG A 99 -3.77 14.49 -3.00
N ASN A 100 -4.96 15.08 -3.09
CA ASN A 100 -5.38 15.94 -4.21
C ASN A 100 -5.00 15.36 -5.59
N ALA A 101 -5.39 14.10 -5.85
CA ALA A 101 -5.06 13.29 -7.03
C ALA A 101 -3.59 12.85 -7.22
N GLU A 102 -2.61 13.40 -6.48
CA GLU A 102 -1.22 12.92 -6.50
C GLU A 102 -1.09 11.59 -5.73
N LEU A 103 -0.29 10.67 -6.26
CA LEU A 103 -0.03 9.35 -5.68
C LEU A 103 1.30 9.30 -4.94
N CYS A 104 1.23 8.78 -3.72
CA CYS A 104 2.35 8.64 -2.80
C CYS A 104 2.47 7.19 -2.36
N LEU A 105 2.69 6.30 -3.34
CA LEU A 105 2.88 4.88 -3.06
C LEU A 105 4.33 4.59 -2.62
N PRO A 106 4.53 3.61 -1.72
CA PRO A 106 5.85 3.18 -1.28
C PRO A 106 6.54 2.24 -2.30
N GLU A 107 7.86 2.28 -2.31
CA GLU A 107 8.70 1.32 -3.03
C GLU A 107 8.97 0.09 -2.14
N ILE A 108 8.00 -0.83 -2.11
CA ILE A 108 7.93 -1.93 -1.14
C ILE A 108 9.19 -2.81 -1.13
N GLU A 109 9.65 -3.25 -2.29
CA GLU A 109 10.78 -4.18 -2.40
C GLU A 109 12.10 -3.53 -1.96
N GLU A 110 12.35 -2.28 -2.34
CA GLU A 110 13.53 -1.52 -1.91
C GLU A 110 13.47 -1.23 -0.40
N THR A 111 12.29 -0.84 0.08
CA THR A 111 12.03 -0.55 1.49
C THR A 111 12.30 -1.77 2.36
N PHE A 112 11.78 -2.93 1.96
CA PHE A 112 12.02 -4.21 2.60
C PHE A 112 13.50 -4.56 2.58
N SER A 113 14.13 -4.56 1.40
CA SER A 113 15.49 -5.04 1.20
C SER A 113 16.51 -4.28 2.04
N ALA A 114 16.40 -2.95 2.07
CA ALA A 114 17.27 -2.11 2.90
C ALA A 114 17.02 -2.30 4.41
N SER A 115 15.77 -2.48 4.84
CA SER A 115 15.43 -2.74 6.24
C SER A 115 15.91 -4.12 6.70
N ALA A 116 15.77 -5.12 5.82
CA ALA A 116 16.18 -6.50 6.05
C ALA A 116 17.70 -6.62 6.12
N LEU A 117 18.44 -5.99 5.20
CA LEU A 117 19.90 -5.98 5.23
C LEU A 117 20.44 -5.39 6.54
N LYS A 118 19.88 -4.26 6.98
CA LYS A 118 20.26 -3.64 8.26
C LYS A 118 20.03 -4.59 9.44
N LYS A 119 18.83 -5.19 9.54
CA LYS A 119 18.49 -6.13 10.62
C LYS A 119 19.34 -7.40 10.58
N LEU A 120 19.69 -7.90 9.39
CA LEU A 120 20.59 -9.05 9.24
C LEU A 120 21.99 -8.74 9.76
N GLN A 121 22.54 -7.56 9.41
CA GLN A 121 23.85 -7.12 9.92
C GLN A 121 23.86 -6.95 11.44
N GLU A 122 22.75 -6.51 12.03
CA GLU A 122 22.60 -6.40 13.49
C GLU A 122 22.51 -7.77 14.18
N LYS A 123 21.81 -8.75 13.58
CA LYS A 123 21.53 -10.06 14.20
C LYS A 123 22.58 -11.12 13.90
N ILE A 124 23.26 -11.02 12.77
CA ILE A 124 24.27 -11.96 12.31
C ILE A 124 25.52 -11.18 11.85
N PRO A 125 26.20 -10.45 12.76
CA PRO A 125 27.23 -9.48 12.40
C PRO A 125 28.47 -10.08 11.73
N ASN A 126 28.70 -11.39 11.90
CA ASN A 126 29.83 -12.09 11.31
C ASN A 126 29.60 -12.48 9.84
N ARG A 127 28.36 -12.34 9.33
CA ARG A 127 28.01 -12.66 7.95
C ARG A 127 28.01 -11.40 7.09
N LYS A 128 28.46 -11.53 5.84
CA LYS A 128 28.34 -10.48 4.83
C LYS A 128 27.38 -10.94 3.75
N TYR A 129 26.32 -10.16 3.53
CA TYR A 129 25.36 -10.39 2.46
C TYR A 129 25.55 -9.33 1.37
N THR A 130 25.67 -9.78 0.12
CA THR A 130 25.87 -8.91 -1.05
C THR A 130 24.57 -8.42 -1.66
N ALA A 131 23.49 -9.17 -1.47
CA ALA A 131 22.14 -8.81 -1.90
C ALA A 131 21.11 -9.40 -0.93
N VAL A 132 20.02 -8.68 -0.75
CA VAL A 132 18.87 -9.06 0.08
C VAL A 132 17.62 -8.68 -0.69
N GLY A 133 16.61 -9.55 -0.67
CA GLY A 133 15.35 -9.26 -1.32
C GLY A 133 14.31 -10.34 -1.09
N THR A 134 13.25 -10.28 -1.89
CA THR A 134 12.17 -11.27 -1.86
C THR A 134 11.92 -11.86 -3.23
N ASP A 135 11.60 -13.14 -3.28
CA ASP A 135 11.08 -13.82 -4.46
C ASP A 135 9.83 -14.62 -4.07
N ALA A 136 8.68 -14.27 -4.64
CA ALA A 136 7.37 -14.75 -4.22
C ALA A 136 7.17 -14.65 -2.70
N LYS A 137 7.25 -15.78 -1.98
CA LYS A 137 7.09 -15.87 -0.52
C LYS A 137 8.41 -15.99 0.24
N PHE A 138 9.52 -16.10 -0.48
CA PHE A 138 10.83 -16.33 0.08
C PHE A 138 11.56 -15.01 0.30
N PHE A 139 12.17 -14.88 1.47
CA PHE A 139 13.22 -13.92 1.74
C PHE A 139 14.56 -14.58 1.42
N TYR A 140 15.31 -13.99 0.49
CA TYR A 140 16.67 -14.42 0.19
C TYR A 140 17.72 -13.40 0.65
N ALA A 141 18.89 -13.92 1.01
CA ALA A 141 20.10 -13.13 1.19
C ALA A 141 21.28 -13.88 0.57
N LEU A 142 22.05 -13.22 -0.30
CA LEU A 142 23.21 -13.84 -0.96
C LEU A 142 24.44 -13.70 -0.08
N GLY A 143 24.90 -14.82 0.46
CA GLY A 143 26.05 -14.91 1.35
C GLY A 143 27.36 -15.22 0.63
N ALA A 144 28.45 -15.25 1.40
CA ALA A 144 29.75 -15.72 0.94
C ALA A 144 29.92 -17.23 1.19
N LYS A 145 30.99 -17.81 0.63
CA LYS A 145 31.44 -19.14 1.04
C LYS A 145 32.19 -19.05 2.36
N GLU A 146 31.95 -20.00 3.24
CA GLU A 146 32.69 -20.17 4.49
C GLU A 146 33.11 -21.63 4.66
N ASP A 147 34.12 -21.84 5.50
CA ASP A 147 34.67 -23.15 5.79
C ASP A 147 34.45 -23.55 7.26
N ILE A 148 34.25 -24.85 7.48
CA ILE A 148 34.42 -25.47 8.78
C ILE A 148 35.61 -26.42 8.69
N ASN A 149 36.60 -26.12 9.53
CA ASN A 149 37.83 -26.88 9.66
C ASN A 149 37.80 -27.76 10.92
N SER A 150 38.03 -29.05 10.75
CA SER A 150 38.20 -30.00 11.85
C SER A 150 39.33 -30.98 11.60
N ASN A 151 39.61 -31.85 12.58
CA ASN A 151 40.56 -32.96 12.43
C ASN A 151 40.17 -33.96 11.33
N TYR A 152 38.97 -33.84 10.76
CA TYR A 152 38.47 -34.69 9.68
C TYR A 152 38.49 -33.98 8.31
N GLY A 153 39.06 -32.78 8.20
CA GLY A 153 39.22 -32.01 6.96
C GLY A 153 38.43 -30.71 6.93
N GLU A 154 38.44 -30.06 5.77
CA GLU A 154 37.76 -28.80 5.50
C GLU A 154 36.43 -29.05 4.75
N TYR A 155 35.36 -28.36 5.15
CA TYR A 155 34.10 -28.33 4.42
C TYR A 155 33.70 -26.89 4.11
N ILE A 156 33.59 -26.57 2.82
CA ILE A 156 33.21 -25.25 2.34
C ILE A 156 31.72 -25.27 1.97
N PHE A 157 30.96 -24.33 2.50
CA PHE A 157 29.52 -24.19 2.26
C PHE A 157 29.14 -22.75 1.92
N ASN A 158 27.97 -22.58 1.30
CA ASN A 158 27.43 -21.26 0.96
C ASN A 158 26.53 -20.77 2.09
N THR A 159 26.76 -19.54 2.56
CA THR A 159 25.99 -18.89 3.63
C THR A 159 24.75 -18.14 3.13
N SER A 160 24.39 -18.30 1.85
CA SER A 160 23.12 -17.79 1.33
C SER A 160 21.92 -18.35 2.09
N ILE A 161 20.95 -17.47 2.31
CA ILE A 161 19.70 -17.77 3.02
C ILE A 161 18.55 -17.78 2.02
N SER A 162 17.62 -18.71 2.22
CA SER A 162 16.31 -18.71 1.56
C SER A 162 15.23 -19.17 2.54
N ALA A 163 14.49 -18.23 3.12
CA ALA A 163 13.49 -18.51 4.15
C ALA A 163 12.08 -18.21 3.64
N ASP A 164 11.16 -19.18 3.73
CA ASP A 164 9.74 -18.97 3.44
C ASP A 164 9.10 -18.13 4.56
N MET A 165 8.60 -16.95 4.19
CA MET A 165 7.89 -16.04 5.10
C MET A 165 6.38 -16.33 5.16
N GLY A 166 5.84 -17.14 4.25
CA GLY A 166 4.41 -17.38 4.08
C GLY A 166 3.65 -16.24 3.38
N TYR A 167 4.31 -15.12 3.10
CA TYR A 167 3.72 -13.89 2.59
C TYR A 167 4.45 -13.38 1.33
N SER A 168 3.69 -12.88 0.35
CA SER A 168 4.23 -12.26 -0.85
C SER A 168 3.86 -10.79 -0.96
N PHE A 169 4.87 -9.95 -1.21
CA PHE A 169 4.70 -8.51 -1.44
C PHE A 169 3.98 -8.19 -2.76
N SER A 170 3.74 -9.16 -3.64
CA SER A 170 2.89 -8.95 -4.83
C SER A 170 1.47 -8.52 -4.46
N GLU A 171 1.02 -8.82 -3.24
CA GLU A 171 -0.29 -8.41 -2.72
C GLU A 171 -0.48 -6.88 -2.72
N TYR A 172 0.58 -6.10 -2.56
CA TYR A 172 0.51 -4.64 -2.65
C TYR A 172 0.00 -4.15 -4.01
N LYS A 173 0.28 -4.88 -5.11
CA LYS A 173 -0.25 -4.52 -6.44
C LYS A 173 -1.77 -4.63 -6.51
N VAL A 174 -2.33 -5.61 -5.80
CA VAL A 174 -3.80 -5.78 -5.69
C VAL A 174 -4.38 -4.64 -4.86
N LEU A 175 -3.75 -4.34 -3.72
CA LEU A 175 -4.21 -3.26 -2.84
C LEU A 175 -4.16 -1.88 -3.52
N PHE A 176 -3.10 -1.61 -4.30
CA PHE A 176 -3.00 -0.37 -5.06
C PHE A 176 -4.11 -0.30 -6.11
N THR A 177 -4.36 -1.37 -6.86
CA THR A 177 -5.48 -1.44 -7.82
C THR A 177 -6.82 -1.18 -7.14
N ASP A 178 -7.11 -1.82 -6.02
CA ASP A 178 -8.36 -1.59 -5.27
C ASP A 178 -8.50 -0.14 -4.77
N ALA A 179 -7.39 0.45 -4.31
CA ALA A 179 -7.37 1.84 -3.89
C ALA A 179 -7.69 2.79 -5.06
N PHE A 180 -7.10 2.55 -6.23
CA PHE A 180 -7.37 3.33 -7.44
C PHE A 180 -8.81 3.20 -7.88
N ASP A 181 -9.35 1.99 -7.89
CA ASP A 181 -10.75 1.74 -8.26
C ASP A 181 -11.70 2.48 -7.31
N LEU A 182 -11.41 2.45 -6.00
CA LEU A 182 -12.18 3.19 -5.00
C LEU A 182 -12.13 4.69 -5.21
N LEU A 183 -10.94 5.25 -5.44
CA LEU A 183 -10.78 6.67 -5.73
C LEU A 183 -11.56 7.05 -7.00
N ALA A 184 -11.37 6.32 -8.10
CA ALA A 184 -12.05 6.59 -9.37
C ALA A 184 -13.58 6.55 -9.26
N GLN A 185 -14.13 5.66 -8.42
CA GLN A 185 -15.58 5.51 -8.26
C GLN A 185 -16.19 6.49 -7.26
N CYS A 186 -15.45 6.92 -6.24
CA CYS A 186 -16.03 7.64 -5.10
C CYS A 186 -15.51 9.07 -4.90
N ASN A 187 -14.48 9.52 -5.64
CA ASN A 187 -13.93 10.86 -5.46
C ASN A 187 -14.97 11.95 -5.75
N GLU A 188 -15.72 11.77 -6.83
CA GLU A 188 -16.74 12.68 -7.35
C GLU A 188 -18.15 12.44 -6.76
N GLU A 189 -18.28 11.57 -5.76
CA GLU A 189 -19.57 11.27 -5.12
C GLU A 189 -19.77 12.16 -3.89
N LYS A 190 -20.85 12.96 -3.88
CA LYS A 190 -21.20 13.82 -2.73
C LYS A 190 -21.32 13.00 -1.44
N ASN A 191 -22.10 11.91 -1.48
CA ASN A 191 -22.25 10.99 -0.35
C ASN A 191 -21.12 9.94 -0.37
N LEU A 192 -19.95 10.34 0.12
CA LEU A 192 -18.76 9.48 0.14
C LEU A 192 -18.98 8.19 0.93
N GLN A 193 -19.65 8.24 2.09
CA GLN A 193 -19.90 7.06 2.92
C GLN A 193 -20.67 6.00 2.16
N SER A 194 -21.80 6.39 1.55
CA SER A 194 -22.65 5.46 0.79
C SER A 194 -21.90 4.87 -0.41
N CYS A 195 -21.11 5.68 -1.12
CA CYS A 195 -20.28 5.19 -2.22
C CYS A 195 -19.26 4.15 -1.74
N LEU A 196 -18.53 4.45 -0.67
CA LEU A 196 -17.50 3.55 -0.15
C LEU A 196 -18.10 2.25 0.38
N GLU A 197 -19.22 2.30 1.10
CA GLU A 197 -19.93 1.11 1.59
C GLU A 197 -20.36 0.18 0.45
N LYS A 198 -20.74 0.74 -0.71
CA LYS A 198 -21.16 -0.01 -1.89
C LYS A 198 -19.99 -0.59 -2.67
N ASN A 199 -18.90 0.16 -2.83
CA ASN A 199 -17.85 -0.15 -3.82
C ASN A 199 -16.59 -0.78 -3.26
N ARG A 200 -16.31 -0.64 -1.95
CA ARG A 200 -15.12 -1.23 -1.35
C ARG A 200 -15.18 -2.76 -1.33
N ARG A 201 -14.02 -3.39 -1.37
CA ARG A 201 -13.92 -4.85 -1.21
C ARG A 201 -14.25 -5.25 0.24
N ALA A 202 -14.77 -6.47 0.42
CA ALA A 202 -15.18 -6.96 1.75
C ALA A 202 -14.04 -7.06 2.78
N TYR A 203 -12.78 -7.14 2.33
CA TYR A 203 -11.60 -7.13 3.20
C TYR A 203 -11.11 -5.72 3.56
N TRP A 204 -11.69 -4.66 2.99
CA TRP A 204 -11.45 -3.27 3.39
C TRP A 204 -12.44 -2.88 4.48
N ARG A 205 -11.93 -2.47 5.65
CA ARG A 205 -12.71 -1.97 6.79
C ARG A 205 -12.36 -0.52 7.06
N PHE A 206 -13.33 0.24 7.53
CA PHE A 206 -13.08 1.60 8.00
C PHE A 206 -12.38 1.56 9.35
N THR A 207 -11.32 2.36 9.48
CA THR A 207 -10.50 2.59 10.69
C THR A 207 -9.84 1.34 11.31
N ASP A 208 -10.60 0.34 11.74
CA ASP A 208 -10.13 -0.88 12.39
C ASP A 208 -10.71 -2.15 11.74
N CYS A 209 -9.90 -3.22 11.72
CA CYS A 209 -10.26 -4.47 11.06
C CYS A 209 -11.25 -5.33 11.86
N GLU A 210 -11.44 -5.09 13.16
CA GLU A 210 -12.35 -5.85 14.04
C GLU A 210 -13.59 -5.03 14.42
N LYS A 211 -13.41 -3.74 14.70
CA LYS A 211 -14.48 -2.80 15.07
C LYS A 211 -14.52 -1.64 14.10
N GLU A 212 -15.22 -1.88 13.02
CA GLU A 212 -15.39 -0.92 11.95
C GLU A 212 -16.20 0.30 12.41
N GLU A 213 -15.62 1.48 12.19
CA GLU A 213 -16.27 2.78 12.42
C GLU A 213 -15.93 3.71 11.26
N PHE A 214 -16.95 4.27 10.60
CA PHE A 214 -16.75 5.25 9.54
C PHE A 214 -16.36 6.60 10.15
N LYS A 215 -15.14 7.05 9.85
CA LYS A 215 -14.64 8.39 10.20
C LYS A 215 -14.13 9.07 8.95
N ILE A 216 -14.56 10.32 8.78
CA ILE A 216 -14.19 11.17 7.67
C ILE A 216 -13.64 12.49 8.22
N GLN A 217 -12.54 12.95 7.63
CA GLN A 217 -11.99 14.28 7.90
C GLN A 217 -11.61 14.90 6.56
N GLU A 218 -12.27 15.98 6.15
CA GLU A 218 -12.00 16.64 4.87
C GLU A 218 -12.01 15.65 3.69
N ARG A 219 -13.02 14.75 3.65
CA ARG A 219 -13.12 13.66 2.65
C ARG A 219 -11.97 12.65 2.64
N ARG A 220 -11.16 12.60 3.68
CA ARG A 220 -10.13 11.57 3.89
C ARG A 220 -10.64 10.48 4.80
N VAL A 221 -10.33 9.23 4.45
CA VAL A 221 -10.82 8.03 5.14
C VAL A 221 -9.69 7.05 5.40
N VAL A 222 -9.53 6.69 6.68
CA VAL A 222 -8.58 5.68 7.13
C VAL A 222 -9.19 4.29 6.94
N PHE A 223 -8.39 3.37 6.41
CA PHE A 223 -8.77 1.98 6.21
C PHE A 223 -7.85 1.03 6.97
N CYS A 224 -8.46 -0.01 7.54
CA CYS A 224 -7.78 -1.24 7.90
C CYS A 224 -8.15 -2.32 6.89
N VAL A 225 -7.16 -2.82 6.16
CA VAL A 225 -7.39 -3.80 5.09
C VAL A 225 -6.86 -5.15 5.54
N ARG A 226 -7.71 -6.18 5.56
CA ARG A 226 -7.27 -7.56 5.76
C ARG A 226 -6.63 -8.08 4.47
N SER A 227 -5.64 -8.95 4.58
CA SER A 227 -4.98 -9.54 3.41
C SER A 227 -5.96 -10.10 2.37
N PRO A 228 -5.96 -9.61 1.11
CA PRO A 228 -6.76 -10.16 0.02
C PRO A 228 -6.58 -11.67 -0.16
N SER A 229 -5.36 -12.17 0.04
CA SER A 229 -5.04 -13.59 -0.11
C SER A 229 -5.25 -14.39 1.18
N SER A 230 -5.83 -13.77 2.22
CA SER A 230 -5.90 -14.32 3.58
C SER A 230 -4.53 -14.76 4.12
N SER A 231 -3.49 -14.02 3.75
CA SER A 231 -2.10 -14.32 4.12
C SER A 231 -1.90 -14.20 5.62
N THR A 232 -1.19 -15.17 6.18
CA THR A 232 -0.75 -15.19 7.56
C THR A 232 0.76 -15.39 7.63
N VAL A 233 1.36 -14.84 8.69
CA VAL A 233 2.78 -15.01 9.00
C VAL A 233 2.92 -15.59 10.40
N TYR A 234 4.04 -16.24 10.69
CA TYR A 234 4.28 -16.83 12.00
C TYR A 234 5.26 -16.00 12.80
N ASP A 235 4.90 -15.65 14.03
CA ASP A 235 5.82 -15.00 14.95
C ASP A 235 6.93 -15.95 15.45
N TYR A 236 7.83 -15.41 16.27
CA TYR A 236 8.94 -16.16 16.85
C TYR A 236 8.51 -17.30 17.79
N GLN A 237 7.25 -17.33 18.23
CA GLN A 237 6.66 -18.39 19.05
C GLN A 237 5.90 -19.42 18.21
N GLY A 238 5.85 -19.23 16.88
CA GLY A 238 5.08 -20.07 15.97
C GLY A 238 3.58 -19.79 15.98
N LYS A 239 3.15 -18.66 16.55
CA LYS A 239 1.75 -18.23 16.50
C LYS A 239 1.47 -17.57 15.15
N GLU A 240 0.37 -17.98 14.55
CA GLU A 240 -0.13 -17.42 13.30
C GLU A 240 -0.72 -16.01 13.53
N ILE A 241 -0.27 -15.06 12.73
CA ILE A 241 -0.70 -13.66 12.75
C ILE A 241 -1.23 -13.29 11.36
N PRO A 242 -2.50 -12.85 11.26
CA PRO A 242 -3.04 -12.38 9.99
C PRO A 242 -2.41 -11.05 9.59
N VAL A 243 -2.07 -10.93 8.30
CA VAL A 243 -1.54 -9.67 7.76
C VAL A 243 -2.69 -8.66 7.58
N LYS A 244 -2.51 -7.49 8.19
CA LYS A 244 -3.45 -6.36 8.16
C LYS A 244 -2.70 -5.10 7.76
N TYR A 245 -3.27 -4.36 6.82
CA TYR A 245 -2.72 -3.11 6.33
C TYR A 245 -3.44 -1.93 6.94
N SER A 246 -2.70 -0.84 7.20
CA SER A 246 -3.27 0.43 7.62
C SER A 246 -2.84 1.52 6.65
N LEU A 247 -3.81 2.20 6.04
CA LEU A 247 -3.58 3.24 5.03
C LEU A 247 -4.69 4.28 5.07
N THR A 248 -4.44 5.46 4.51
CA THR A 248 -5.46 6.49 4.30
C THR A 248 -5.57 6.87 2.84
N LEU A 249 -6.80 7.09 2.38
CA LEU A 249 -7.10 7.63 1.06
C LEU A 249 -7.76 8.99 1.19
N ASP A 250 -7.40 9.90 0.29
CA ASP A 250 -7.97 11.24 0.16
C ASP A 250 -8.98 11.26 -1.01
N PHE A 251 -10.27 11.43 -0.70
CA PHE A 251 -11.36 11.52 -1.68
C PHE A 251 -11.79 12.97 -1.92
N THR A 252 -10.86 13.91 -1.78
CA THR A 252 -11.08 15.28 -2.20
C THR A 252 -11.17 15.34 -3.73
N PRO A 253 -12.31 15.81 -4.30
CA PRO A 253 -12.48 15.89 -5.74
C PRO A 253 -11.55 16.95 -6.35
N GLU A 254 -11.19 16.77 -7.62
CA GLU A 254 -10.33 17.73 -8.32
C GLU A 254 -11.03 19.06 -8.62
N LYS A 255 -12.37 19.01 -8.75
CA LYS A 255 -13.23 20.18 -8.91
C LYS A 255 -14.24 20.18 -7.76
N PRO A 256 -14.67 21.35 -7.28
CA PRO A 256 -15.68 21.41 -6.24
C PRO A 256 -17.03 20.93 -6.80
N PHE A 257 -17.93 20.52 -5.91
CA PHE A 257 -19.18 19.91 -6.35
C PHE A 257 -20.11 20.94 -6.98
N PRO A 258 -20.86 20.56 -8.03
CA PRO A 258 -21.87 21.45 -8.60
C PRO A 258 -22.97 21.76 -7.58
N ILE A 259 -23.44 23.01 -7.60
CA ILE A 259 -24.59 23.46 -6.81
C ILE A 259 -25.86 22.95 -7.49
N GLU A 260 -26.61 22.08 -6.81
CA GLU A 260 -27.84 21.46 -7.34
C GLU A 260 -29.11 22.17 -6.87
N GLU A 261 -29.09 22.67 -5.63
CA GLU A 261 -30.22 23.35 -5.01
C GLU A 261 -29.95 24.85 -5.00
N LEU A 262 -30.58 25.56 -5.94
CA LEU A 262 -30.48 27.01 -6.08
C LEU A 262 -31.86 27.62 -6.00
N VAL A 263 -32.06 28.54 -5.05
CA VAL A 263 -33.28 29.33 -4.89
C VAL A 263 -32.97 30.77 -5.22
N VAL A 264 -33.82 31.36 -6.07
CA VAL A 264 -33.66 32.73 -6.54
C VAL A 264 -35.00 33.43 -6.45
N GLU A 265 -35.05 34.50 -5.68
CA GLU A 265 -36.24 35.32 -5.47
C GLU A 265 -35.94 36.76 -5.88
N LYS A 266 -36.92 37.44 -6.47
CA LYS A 266 -36.81 38.83 -6.88
C LYS A 266 -37.72 39.70 -6.03
N GLU A 267 -37.15 40.72 -5.41
CA GLU A 267 -37.88 41.73 -4.66
C GLU A 267 -37.56 43.12 -5.20
N GLY A 268 -38.42 43.64 -6.08
CA GLY A 268 -38.20 44.92 -6.74
C GLY A 268 -36.94 44.92 -7.61
N MET A 269 -35.90 45.63 -7.17
CA MET A 269 -34.61 45.76 -7.89
C MET A 269 -33.50 44.88 -7.28
N GLU A 270 -33.86 43.92 -6.43
CA GLU A 270 -32.91 43.05 -5.73
C GLU A 270 -33.18 41.58 -6.08
N LEU A 271 -32.10 40.80 -6.20
CA LEU A 271 -32.16 39.34 -6.37
C LEU A 271 -31.58 38.68 -5.12
N SER A 272 -32.39 37.87 -4.45
CA SER A 272 -31.95 37.01 -3.36
C SER A 272 -31.52 35.67 -3.92
N VAL A 273 -30.29 35.26 -3.61
CA VAL A 273 -29.70 34.00 -4.08
C VAL A 273 -29.37 33.15 -2.86
N ARG A 274 -29.87 31.91 -2.86
CA ARG A 274 -29.68 30.96 -1.78
C ARG A 274 -29.34 29.56 -2.28
N PHE A 275 -28.35 28.93 -1.66
CA PHE A 275 -27.93 27.56 -1.99
C PHE A 275 -27.17 26.90 -0.83
N PRO A 276 -27.13 25.56 -0.73
CA PRO A 276 -26.35 24.86 0.28
C PRO A 276 -24.85 25.17 0.17
N GLN A 277 -24.18 25.32 1.31
CA GLN A 277 -22.74 25.49 1.36
C GLN A 277 -22.03 24.19 0.92
N ASP A 278 -20.97 24.34 0.11
CA ASP A 278 -19.98 23.27 -0.10
C ASP A 278 -18.75 23.56 0.79
N PRO A 279 -18.51 22.79 1.87
CA PRO A 279 -17.36 22.99 2.74
C PRO A 279 -16.00 22.77 2.06
N SER A 280 -16.00 22.12 0.89
CA SER A 280 -14.78 21.86 0.11
C SER A 280 -14.42 22.99 -0.85
N ALA A 281 -15.33 23.95 -1.06
CA ALA A 281 -15.12 25.11 -1.92
C ALA A 281 -14.42 26.26 -1.19
N GLU A 282 -13.61 27.03 -1.91
CA GLU A 282 -12.97 28.27 -1.43
C GLU A 282 -13.88 29.50 -1.65
N GLY A 283 -14.78 29.40 -2.63
CA GLY A 283 -15.70 30.47 -2.99
C GLY A 283 -16.73 30.02 -4.02
N TYR A 284 -17.50 31.00 -4.52
CA TYR A 284 -18.57 30.76 -5.49
C TYR A 284 -18.57 31.85 -6.57
N LYS A 285 -18.97 31.50 -7.80
CA LYS A 285 -19.33 32.48 -8.83
C LYS A 285 -20.83 32.48 -9.02
N ILE A 286 -21.42 33.66 -8.94
CA ILE A 286 -22.82 33.89 -9.28
C ILE A 286 -22.86 34.56 -10.65
N TYR A 287 -23.54 33.90 -11.58
CA TYR A 287 -23.84 34.41 -12.91
C TYR A 287 -25.29 34.87 -12.93
N TYR A 288 -25.55 36.09 -13.40
CA TYR A 288 -26.92 36.53 -13.64
C TYR A 288 -27.06 37.29 -14.96
N THR A 289 -28.22 37.11 -15.59
CA THR A 289 -28.48 37.57 -16.95
C THR A 289 -29.98 37.74 -17.20
N ASP A 290 -30.34 38.63 -18.12
CA ASP A 290 -31.68 38.78 -18.71
C ASP A 290 -31.90 37.88 -19.94
N TRP A 291 -30.86 37.16 -20.38
CA TRP A 291 -30.92 36.37 -21.60
C TRP A 291 -31.68 35.04 -21.39
N ALA A 292 -32.90 34.99 -21.93
CA ALA A 292 -33.77 33.81 -21.85
C ALA A 292 -33.21 32.50 -22.46
N GLY A 293 -32.13 32.58 -23.25
CA GLY A 293 -31.45 31.40 -23.80
C GLY A 293 -30.53 30.69 -22.81
N ALA A 294 -30.14 31.33 -21.70
CA ALA A 294 -29.15 30.79 -20.77
C ALA A 294 -29.50 29.41 -20.18
N PRO A 295 -30.76 29.12 -19.75
CA PRO A 295 -31.13 27.79 -19.26
C PRO A 295 -31.00 26.68 -20.31
N VAL A 296 -31.19 26.98 -21.59
CA VAL A 296 -31.07 25.99 -22.68
C VAL A 296 -29.60 25.78 -23.05
N ALA A 297 -28.79 26.84 -23.03
CA ALA A 297 -27.37 26.77 -23.32
C ALA A 297 -26.61 25.95 -22.26
N VAL A 298 -26.91 26.17 -20.98
CA VAL A 298 -26.23 25.46 -19.88
C VAL A 298 -26.47 23.95 -19.90
N GLN A 299 -27.66 23.50 -20.30
CA GLN A 299 -27.96 22.06 -20.44
C GLN A 299 -27.11 21.38 -21.52
N ARG A 300 -26.54 22.13 -22.47
CA ARG A 300 -25.70 21.58 -23.54
C ARG A 300 -24.24 21.49 -23.11
N THR A 301 -23.72 22.50 -22.43
CA THR A 301 -22.28 22.63 -22.16
C THR A 301 -21.90 22.31 -20.72
N HIS A 302 -22.78 22.59 -19.75
CA HIS A 302 -22.50 22.61 -18.31
C HIS A 302 -21.28 23.47 -17.91
N ASN A 303 -20.74 24.24 -18.86
CA ASN A 303 -19.56 25.07 -18.72
C ASN A 303 -20.00 26.54 -18.81
N PRO A 304 -19.90 27.32 -17.72
CA PRO A 304 -20.31 28.72 -17.70
C PRO A 304 -19.65 29.56 -18.80
N ALA A 305 -18.37 29.31 -19.11
CA ALA A 305 -17.66 30.07 -20.13
C ALA A 305 -18.31 29.88 -21.52
N GLU A 306 -18.61 28.63 -21.87
CA GLU A 306 -19.22 28.28 -23.17
C GLU A 306 -20.68 28.73 -23.28
N VAL A 307 -21.41 28.82 -22.17
CA VAL A 307 -22.80 29.32 -22.17
C VAL A 307 -22.87 30.70 -22.81
N PHE A 308 -21.94 31.59 -22.46
CA PHE A 308 -22.00 32.99 -22.88
C PHE A 308 -21.25 33.30 -24.18
N GLU A 309 -20.44 32.37 -24.69
CA GLU A 309 -19.82 32.50 -26.03
C GLU A 309 -20.86 32.52 -27.16
N THR A 310 -22.01 31.86 -26.95
CA THR A 310 -23.08 31.75 -27.95
C THR A 310 -24.14 32.87 -27.87
N LYS A 311 -23.95 33.81 -26.95
CA LYS A 311 -24.92 34.88 -26.66
C LYS A 311 -24.93 35.93 -27.77
N THR A 312 -26.12 36.27 -28.26
CA THR A 312 -26.32 37.32 -29.27
C THR A 312 -26.91 38.62 -28.70
N THR A 313 -27.58 38.58 -27.54
CA THR A 313 -28.29 39.70 -26.91
C THR A 313 -28.38 39.52 -25.38
N GLY A 314 -28.66 40.62 -24.64
CA GLY A 314 -28.79 40.65 -23.17
C GLY A 314 -27.52 41.12 -22.46
N PHE A 315 -27.54 41.27 -21.13
CA PHE A 315 -26.36 41.48 -20.28
C PHE A 315 -26.01 40.22 -19.49
N VAL A 316 -24.75 40.09 -19.08
CA VAL A 316 -24.29 39.01 -18.20
C VAL A 316 -23.34 39.65 -17.21
N GLU A 317 -23.58 39.38 -15.94
CA GLU A 317 -22.76 39.87 -14.85
C GLU A 317 -22.32 38.70 -13.98
N VAL A 318 -21.10 38.80 -13.45
CA VAL A 318 -20.47 37.78 -12.62
C VAL A 318 -20.10 38.39 -11.28
N ARG A 319 -20.41 37.70 -10.18
CA ARG A 319 -20.01 38.08 -8.82
C ARG A 319 -19.21 36.93 -8.20
N LEU A 320 -18.06 37.28 -7.64
CA LEU A 320 -17.19 36.36 -6.92
C LEU A 320 -17.44 36.47 -5.43
N LEU A 321 -17.75 35.35 -4.80
CA LEU A 321 -18.02 35.25 -3.37
C LEU A 321 -16.93 34.42 -2.70
N HIS A 322 -16.50 34.83 -1.51
CA HIS A 322 -15.67 33.99 -0.65
C HIS A 322 -16.56 33.05 0.16
N ASN A 323 -16.10 31.82 0.42
CA ASN A 323 -16.85 30.87 1.24
C ASN A 323 -16.66 31.18 2.74
N PRO A 324 -17.71 31.61 3.47
CA PRO A 324 -17.61 31.84 4.91
C PRO A 324 -17.36 30.54 5.68
N LEU A 325 -16.33 30.49 6.52
CA LEU A 325 -15.97 29.29 7.31
C LEU A 325 -16.85 29.09 8.56
N LEU A 326 -17.53 30.14 9.02
CA LEU A 326 -18.33 30.15 10.24
C LEU A 326 -19.68 30.78 9.95
N GLU A 327 -20.71 30.30 10.64
CA GLU A 327 -22.04 30.91 10.65
C GLU A 327 -21.94 32.40 11.00
N ASN A 328 -22.47 33.24 10.13
CA ASN A 328 -22.49 34.70 10.27
C ASN A 328 -23.86 35.28 9.93
N CYS A 329 -24.91 34.48 10.07
CA CYS A 329 -26.27 34.87 9.73
C CYS A 329 -26.76 36.06 10.55
N VAL A 330 -27.28 37.07 9.85
CA VAL A 330 -27.95 38.23 10.43
C VAL A 330 -29.38 38.34 9.91
N LYS A 331 -30.24 38.98 10.72
CA LYS A 331 -31.65 39.21 10.35
C LYS A 331 -31.79 40.12 9.13
N GLU A 332 -31.07 41.24 9.14
CA GLU A 332 -31.03 42.19 8.03
C GLU A 332 -29.77 41.93 7.20
N LYS A 333 -29.97 41.40 5.99
CA LYS A 333 -28.88 41.08 5.06
C LYS A 333 -28.60 42.30 4.18
N MET A 334 -27.34 42.63 4.02
CA MET A 334 -26.90 43.74 3.16
C MET A 334 -26.53 43.21 1.77
N ALA A 335 -26.85 43.98 0.73
CA ALA A 335 -26.45 43.65 -0.63
C ALA A 335 -24.92 43.67 -0.77
N GLY A 336 -24.37 42.71 -1.50
CA GLY A 336 -22.92 42.56 -1.69
C GLY A 336 -22.18 41.79 -0.58
N GLU A 337 -22.85 41.49 0.54
CA GLU A 337 -22.29 40.69 1.62
C GLU A 337 -22.76 39.23 1.54
N VAL A 338 -21.90 38.30 2.00
CA VAL A 338 -22.17 36.85 1.98
C VAL A 338 -22.47 36.36 3.39
N TYR A 339 -23.58 35.64 3.54
CA TYR A 339 -24.01 35.09 4.83
C TYR A 339 -24.16 33.58 4.74
N LEU A 340 -23.61 32.86 5.72
CA LEU A 340 -23.91 31.47 6.01
C LEU A 340 -24.99 31.45 7.10
N CYS A 341 -26.11 30.82 6.77
CA CYS A 341 -27.29 30.68 7.62
C CYS A 341 -27.77 29.23 7.59
N GLU A 342 -27.63 28.52 8.71
CA GLU A 342 -28.05 27.12 8.87
C GLU A 342 -27.49 26.19 7.77
N GLY A 343 -26.25 26.42 7.34
CA GLY A 343 -25.60 25.64 6.27
C GLY A 343 -25.95 26.06 4.84
N GLU A 344 -26.75 27.11 4.65
CA GLU A 344 -27.03 27.72 3.34
C GLU A 344 -26.30 29.05 3.19
N ILE A 345 -25.73 29.27 2.00
CA ILE A 345 -25.22 30.57 1.57
C ILE A 345 -26.39 31.44 1.13
N TYR A 346 -26.43 32.66 1.63
CA TYR A 346 -27.33 33.73 1.24
C TYR A 346 -26.54 34.91 0.70
N TYR A 347 -26.96 35.42 -0.46
CA TYR A 347 -26.38 36.59 -1.09
C TYR A 347 -27.45 37.45 -1.74
N LEU A 348 -27.40 38.76 -1.48
CA LEU A 348 -28.30 39.75 -2.09
C LEU A 348 -27.56 40.51 -3.19
N ILE A 349 -28.07 40.39 -4.42
CA ILE A 349 -27.60 41.15 -5.57
C ILE A 349 -28.42 42.43 -5.67
N LYS A 350 -27.74 43.57 -5.67
CA LYS A 350 -28.30 44.87 -6.01
C LYS A 350 -27.43 45.51 -7.08
N ASP A 351 -28.00 45.69 -8.26
CA ASP A 351 -27.29 46.25 -9.42
C ASP A 351 -28.21 47.21 -10.17
N SER A 352 -27.62 48.28 -10.72
CA SER A 352 -28.31 49.26 -11.56
C SER A 352 -28.97 48.66 -12.82
N GLN A 353 -28.51 47.50 -13.26
CA GLN A 353 -29.09 46.80 -14.41
C GLN A 353 -30.33 45.96 -14.06
N ILE A 354 -30.65 45.79 -12.77
CA ILE A 354 -31.82 45.02 -12.33
C ILE A 354 -33.04 45.94 -12.27
N ILE A 355 -33.95 45.73 -13.23
CA ILE A 355 -35.19 46.49 -13.40
C ILE A 355 -36.35 45.65 -12.90
N SER A 356 -37.29 46.26 -12.16
CA SER A 356 -38.39 45.56 -11.48
C SER A 356 -39.28 44.69 -12.40
N ASP A 357 -39.51 45.12 -13.63
CA ASP A 357 -40.46 44.44 -14.54
C ASP A 357 -39.79 43.47 -15.51
N GLU A 358 -38.47 43.28 -15.41
CA GLU A 358 -37.71 42.37 -16.28
C GLU A 358 -37.47 40.99 -15.66
N THR A 359 -37.12 40.04 -16.51
CA THR A 359 -36.88 38.66 -16.11
C THR A 359 -35.38 38.40 -16.00
N TYR A 360 -34.95 37.78 -14.90
CA TYR A 360 -33.54 37.43 -14.68
C TYR A 360 -33.38 35.94 -14.43
N TYR A 361 -32.23 35.44 -14.86
CA TYR A 361 -31.80 34.06 -14.71
C TYR A 361 -30.50 34.07 -13.92
N VAL A 362 -30.43 33.27 -12.87
CA VAL A 362 -29.24 33.18 -12.00
C VAL A 362 -28.73 31.74 -11.95
N GLY A 363 -27.42 31.59 -12.08
CA GLY A 363 -26.70 30.33 -11.95
C GLY A 363 -25.53 30.48 -10.99
N VAL A 364 -25.20 29.41 -10.27
CA VAL A 364 -24.11 29.43 -9.28
C VAL A 364 -23.18 28.24 -9.50
N THR A 365 -21.88 28.51 -9.43
CA THR A 365 -20.83 27.49 -9.38
C THR A 365 -19.98 27.67 -8.14
N SER A 366 -19.34 26.58 -7.71
CA SER A 366 -18.34 26.59 -6.65
C SER A 366 -16.93 26.69 -7.25
N ILE A 367 -15.98 27.23 -6.48
CA ILE A 367 -14.59 27.44 -6.89
C ILE A 367 -13.67 26.79 -5.87
N LYS A 368 -12.61 26.14 -6.37
CA LYS A 368 -11.51 25.61 -5.56
C LYS A 368 -10.23 25.57 -6.38
N GLU A 369 -9.13 26.12 -5.86
CA GLU A 369 -7.82 26.13 -6.52
C GLU A 369 -7.93 26.63 -7.98
N GLU A 370 -8.67 27.73 -8.18
CA GLU A 370 -8.99 28.35 -9.47
C GLU A 370 -9.85 27.50 -10.43
N LYS A 371 -10.22 26.27 -10.06
CA LYS A 371 -11.12 25.43 -10.83
C LYS A 371 -12.57 25.66 -10.42
N GLU A 372 -13.42 25.73 -11.43
CA GLU A 372 -14.86 25.95 -11.27
C GLU A 372 -15.63 24.64 -11.44
N SER A 373 -16.67 24.46 -10.63
CA SER A 373 -17.61 23.35 -10.82
C SER A 373 -18.36 23.51 -12.15
N GLY A 374 -18.97 22.41 -12.62
CA GLY A 374 -20.00 22.53 -13.65
C GLY A 374 -21.16 23.41 -13.16
N LEU A 375 -21.79 24.13 -14.09
CA LEU A 375 -23.04 24.83 -13.83
C LEU A 375 -24.20 23.91 -14.19
N THR A 376 -25.06 23.62 -13.22
CA THR A 376 -26.18 22.68 -13.37
C THR A 376 -27.34 23.30 -14.14
N THR A 377 -27.72 24.51 -13.76
CA THR A 377 -28.89 25.21 -14.32
C THR A 377 -28.84 26.71 -14.08
N PHE A 378 -29.67 27.44 -14.83
CA PHE A 378 -30.06 28.80 -14.52
C PHE A 378 -31.49 28.80 -13.99
N ILE A 379 -31.70 29.35 -12.80
CA ILE A 379 -33.01 29.49 -12.19
C ILE A 379 -33.59 30.86 -12.52
N LEU A 380 -34.85 30.85 -12.95
CA LEU A 380 -35.65 32.05 -13.16
C LEU A 380 -35.90 32.72 -11.80
N ALA A 381 -35.46 33.98 -11.66
CA ALA A 381 -35.80 34.81 -10.52
C ALA A 381 -37.29 35.16 -10.57
N LYS A 382 -38.05 34.67 -9.58
CA LYS A 382 -39.50 34.88 -9.49
C LYS A 382 -39.86 35.93 -8.47
#